data_AF-B4FNV8-F1
#
_entry.id   AF-B4FNV8-F1
#
_cell.length_a   1.000
_cell.length_b   1.000
_cell.length_c   1.000
_cell.angle_alpha   90.00
_cell.angle_beta   90.00
_cell.angle_gamma   90.00
#
_symmetry.space_group_name_H-M   'P 1'
#
loop_
_entity.id
_entity.type
_entity.pdbx_description
1 polymer ?
#
loop_
_entity_poly.entity_id
_entity_poly.type
_entity_poly.pdbx_seq_one_letter_code
_entity_poly.pdbx_strand_id
1 'polypeptide(L)'
;MVAILEKLLGRKANKRVVTMPSNGDVPFTHANVSHAAHDFGYRPTTSLEAGLRHFVDWFVSYYKLDAKIAKPAAADDDKPAKKKKKNKAMSASS
;
A
#
# COMPACT_ATOMS: atom_id res chain seq x y z
N MET A 1 8.38 -7.23 -0.57
CA MET A 1 7.14 -7.92 -0.99
C MET A 1 6.99 -9.31 -0.36
N VAL A 2 7.80 -10.32 -0.72
CA VAL A 2 7.64 -11.72 -0.23
C VAL A 2 7.53 -11.83 1.29
N ALA A 3 8.36 -11.09 2.05
CA ALA A 3 8.31 -11.09 3.51
C ALA A 3 6.95 -10.65 4.10
N ILE A 4 6.24 -9.73 3.44
CA ILE A 4 4.89 -9.29 3.86
C ILE A 4 3.90 -10.44 3.68
N LEU A 5 3.97 -11.15 2.54
CA LEU A 5 3.13 -12.32 2.29
C LEU A 5 3.41 -13.44 3.31
N GLU A 6 4.68 -13.70 3.65
CA GLU A 6 5.04 -14.68 4.69
C GLU A 6 4.42 -14.33 6.05
N LYS A 7 4.43 -13.04 6.42
CA LYS A 7 3.79 -12.53 7.65
C LYS A 7 2.28 -12.69 7.60
N LEU A 8 1.64 -12.29 6.49
CA LEU A 8 0.18 -12.35 6.32
C LEU A 8 -0.34 -13.79 6.35
N LEU A 9 0.36 -14.72 5.70
CA LEU A 9 -0.04 -16.12 5.58
C LEU A 9 0.52 -17.02 6.71
N GLY A 10 1.37 -16.47 7.59
CA GLY A 10 2.01 -17.23 8.67
C GLY A 10 2.91 -18.38 8.17
N ARG A 11 3.38 -18.34 6.92
CA ARG A 11 4.11 -19.44 6.29
C ARG A 11 5.32 -18.93 5.52
N LYS A 12 6.46 -19.62 5.66
CA LYS A 12 7.66 -19.32 4.88
C LYS A 12 7.52 -19.75 3.42
N ALA A 13 7.93 -18.89 2.51
CA ALA A 13 7.92 -19.18 1.09
C ALA A 13 9.09 -20.12 0.74
N ASN A 14 8.81 -21.15 -0.07
CA ASN A 14 9.86 -21.93 -0.70
C ASN A 14 10.43 -21.13 -1.88
N LYS A 15 11.57 -20.47 -1.66
CA LYS A 15 12.19 -19.54 -2.60
C LYS A 15 13.20 -20.27 -3.48
N ARG A 16 12.95 -20.30 -4.79
CA ARG A 16 13.92 -20.73 -5.81
C ARG A 16 14.36 -19.51 -6.61
N VAL A 17 15.49 -18.93 -6.24
CA VAL A 17 16.07 -17.80 -6.97
C VAL A 17 16.69 -18.34 -8.26
N VAL A 18 16.28 -17.75 -9.39
CA VAL A 18 16.85 -18.03 -10.71
C VAL A 18 17.41 -16.74 -11.29
N THR A 19 18.37 -16.85 -12.21
CA THR A 19 18.89 -15.71 -12.95
C THR A 19 17.76 -15.06 -13.74
N MET A 20 17.74 -13.73 -13.79
CA MET A 20 16.78 -12.97 -14.59
C MET A 20 16.76 -13.50 -16.03
N PRO A 21 15.59 -13.86 -16.57
CA PRO A 21 15.45 -14.24 -17.97
C PRO A 21 15.98 -13.13 -18.88
N SER A 22 16.61 -13.50 -19.99
CA SER A 22 17.19 -12.54 -20.93
C SER A 22 16.15 -11.74 -21.72
N ASN A 23 14.86 -12.06 -21.59
CA ASN A 23 13.78 -11.47 -22.38
C ASN A 23 12.83 -10.61 -21.53
N GLY A 24 12.80 -9.31 -21.81
CA GLY A 24 11.70 -8.40 -21.45
C GLY A 24 11.62 -7.94 -19.99
N ASP A 25 12.24 -8.65 -19.04
CA ASP A 25 12.33 -8.20 -17.65
C ASP A 25 13.37 -7.09 -17.48
N VAL A 26 13.00 -6.04 -16.75
CA VAL A 26 13.92 -4.97 -16.36
C VAL A 26 14.21 -5.06 -14.85
N PRO A 27 15.45 -4.75 -14.39
CA PRO A 27 15.79 -4.85 -12.97
C PRO A 27 14.95 -3.97 -12.05
N PHE A 28 14.57 -2.78 -12.49
CA PHE A 28 13.79 -1.83 -11.73
C PHE A 28 12.89 -1.01 -12.64
N THR A 29 11.64 -0.77 -12.22
CA THR A 29 10.70 0.09 -12.92
C THR A 29 9.84 0.85 -11.90
N HIS A 30 9.65 2.14 -12.14
CA HIS A 30 8.83 3.03 -11.32
C HIS A 30 8.17 4.08 -12.21
N ALA A 31 6.90 4.37 -11.97
CA ALA A 31 6.18 5.39 -12.72
C ALA A 31 6.44 6.79 -12.14
N ASN A 32 6.82 7.75 -12.99
CA ASN A 32 6.70 9.16 -12.65
C ASN A 32 5.24 9.59 -12.81
N VAL A 33 4.58 9.89 -11.69
CA VAL A 33 3.15 10.24 -11.66
C VAL A 33 2.88 11.74 -11.60
N SER A 34 3.89 12.59 -11.87
CA SER A 34 3.76 14.06 -11.72
C SER A 34 2.65 14.65 -12.60
N HIS A 35 2.52 14.19 -13.85
CA HIS A 35 1.46 14.65 -14.75
C HIS A 35 0.08 14.21 -14.28
N ALA A 36 -0.10 12.93 -13.95
CA ALA A 36 -1.37 12.43 -13.42
C ALA A 36 -1.76 13.14 -12.11
N ALA A 37 -0.77 13.45 -11.29
CA ALA A 37 -0.92 14.20 -10.06
C ALA A 37 -1.36 15.65 -10.29
N HIS A 38 -0.90 16.31 -11.35
CA HIS A 38 -1.24 17.68 -11.72
C HIS A 38 -2.60 17.76 -12.43
N ASP A 39 -2.80 16.96 -13.47
CA ASP A 39 -3.95 17.07 -14.38
C ASP A 39 -5.22 16.42 -13.80
N PHE A 40 -5.07 15.36 -13.00
CA PHE A 40 -6.19 14.57 -12.47
C PHE A 40 -6.23 14.52 -10.94
N GLY A 41 -5.32 15.20 -10.25
CA GLY A 41 -5.23 15.14 -8.80
C GLY A 41 -4.89 13.74 -8.26
N TYR A 42 -4.32 12.86 -9.08
CA TYR A 42 -4.04 11.47 -8.70
C TYR A 42 -3.09 11.40 -7.50
N ARG A 43 -3.51 10.72 -6.42
CA ARG A 43 -2.75 10.52 -5.19
C ARG A 43 -3.00 9.10 -4.66
N PRO A 44 -2.12 8.12 -4.97
CA PRO A 44 -2.28 6.77 -4.42
C PRO A 44 -1.99 6.79 -2.91
N THR A 45 -2.95 6.34 -2.11
CA THR A 45 -2.86 6.28 -0.64
C THR A 45 -2.70 4.87 -0.10
N THR A 46 -3.07 3.85 -0.89
CA THR A 46 -2.96 2.44 -0.50
C THR A 46 -1.50 2.04 -0.33
N SER A 47 -1.12 1.68 0.90
CA SER A 47 0.20 1.13 1.18
C SER A 47 0.35 -0.27 0.56
N LEU A 48 1.60 -0.71 0.34
CA LEU A 48 1.87 -2.05 -0.18
C LEU A 48 1.32 -3.14 0.77
N GLU A 49 1.40 -2.95 2.09
CA GLU A 49 0.89 -3.92 3.06
C GLU A 49 -0.64 -4.01 3.01
N ALA A 50 -1.34 -2.87 2.93
CA ALA A 50 -2.79 -2.84 2.79
C ALA A 50 -3.25 -3.49 1.48
N GLY A 51 -2.61 -3.15 0.35
CA GLY A 51 -2.92 -3.75 -0.96
C GLY A 51 -2.71 -5.26 -0.98
N LEU A 52 -1.60 -5.75 -0.43
CA LEU A 52 -1.33 -7.19 -0.34
C LEU A 52 -2.31 -7.90 0.60
N ARG A 53 -2.77 -7.26 1.68
CA ARG A 53 -3.79 -7.81 2.57
C ARG A 53 -5.11 -8.05 1.81
N HIS A 54 -5.59 -7.03 1.10
CA HIS A 54 -6.80 -7.13 0.28
C HIS A 54 -6.68 -8.20 -0.80
N PHE A 55 -5.51 -8.28 -1.45
CA PHE A 55 -5.23 -9.32 -2.42
C PHE A 55 -5.31 -10.72 -1.81
N VAL A 56 -4.69 -10.95 -0.63
CA VAL A 56 -4.72 -12.25 0.05
C VAL A 56 -6.15 -12.63 0.46
N ASP A 57 -6.93 -11.70 1.00
CA ASP A 57 -8.34 -11.95 1.33
C ASP A 57 -9.14 -12.41 0.10
N TRP A 58 -9.01 -11.67 -1.00
CA TRP A 58 -9.67 -12.00 -2.25
C TRP A 58 -9.22 -13.37 -2.77
N PHE A 59 -7.91 -13.64 -2.80
CA PHE A 59 -7.35 -14.88 -3.36
C PHE A 59 -7.80 -16.11 -2.56
N VAL A 60 -7.72 -16.05 -1.23
CA VAL A 60 -8.14 -17.13 -0.33
C VAL A 60 -9.64 -17.39 -0.47
N SER A 61 -10.46 -16.34 -0.52
CA SER A 61 -11.89 -16.46 -0.73
C SER A 61 -12.23 -17.05 -2.10
N TYR A 62 -11.57 -16.59 -3.16
CA TYR A 62 -11.84 -17.01 -4.53
C TYR A 62 -11.52 -18.50 -4.75
N TYR A 63 -10.38 -18.96 -4.23
CA TYR A 63 -9.96 -20.36 -4.34
C TYR A 63 -10.47 -21.26 -3.20
N LYS A 64 -11.30 -20.72 -2.28
CA LYS A 64 -11.85 -21.42 -1.11
C LYS A 64 -10.76 -22.13 -0.29
N LEU A 65 -9.65 -21.43 -0.08
CA LEU A 65 -8.53 -21.97 0.68
C LEU A 65 -8.81 -21.82 2.18
N ASP A 66 -8.50 -22.85 2.95
CA ASP A 66 -8.44 -22.74 4.41
C ASP A 66 -7.08 -22.15 4.79
N ALA A 67 -6.99 -20.81 4.76
CA ALA A 67 -5.79 -20.07 5.12
C ALA A 67 -6.04 -19.25 6.38
N LYS A 68 -5.16 -19.42 7.38
CA LYS A 68 -5.15 -18.60 8.59
C LYS A 68 -4.44 -17.29 8.30
N ILE A 69 -5.20 -16.25 7.99
CA ILE A 69 -4.64 -14.93 7.67
C ILE A 69 -4.41 -14.15 8.97
N ALA A 70 -3.23 -13.53 9.10
CA ALA A 70 -2.87 -12.73 10.26
C ALA A 70 -3.86 -11.56 10.45
N LYS A 71 -4.35 -11.38 11.69
CA LYS A 71 -5.19 -10.24 12.07
C LYS A 71 -4.39 -8.95 11.93
N PRO A 72 -4.99 -7.85 11.44
CA PRO A 72 -4.27 -6.58 11.32
C PRO A 72 -3.73 -6.17 12.69
N ALA A 73 -2.42 -5.89 12.75
CA ALA A 73 -1.91 -4.91 13.70
C ALA A 73 -2.59 -3.58 13.33
N ALA A 74 -3.13 -2.88 14.33
CA ALA A 74 -3.97 -1.69 14.22
C ALA A 74 -3.84 -0.94 12.88
N ALA A 75 -4.98 -0.80 12.19
CA ALA A 75 -5.11 -0.07 10.94
C ALA A 75 -4.24 1.19 10.95
N ASP A 76 -3.33 1.32 9.99
CA ASP A 76 -2.84 2.63 9.60
C ASP A 76 -4.05 3.39 9.07
N ASP A 77 -4.70 4.12 9.97
CA ASP A 77 -5.73 5.09 9.65
C ASP A 77 -5.20 5.99 8.53
N ASP A 78 -5.81 5.89 7.35
CA ASP A 78 -5.85 6.97 6.37
C ASP A 78 -6.56 8.16 7.02
N LYS A 79 -5.84 8.86 7.90
CA LYS A 79 -6.33 10.07 8.53
C LYS A 79 -6.18 11.18 7.49
N PRO A 80 -7.28 11.85 7.07
CA PRO A 80 -7.16 12.97 6.17
C PRO A 80 -6.32 14.05 6.86
N ALA A 81 -5.32 14.56 6.13
CA ALA A 81 -4.44 15.62 6.57
C ALA A 81 -5.27 16.78 7.16
N LYS A 82 -5.16 16.99 8.49
CA LYS A 82 -5.84 18.09 9.17
C LYS A 82 -5.38 19.42 8.57
N LYS A 83 -6.23 20.10 7.79
CA LYS A 83 -6.05 21.53 7.45
C LYS A 83 -6.00 22.34 8.75
N LYS A 84 -4.84 22.91 9.09
CA LYS A 84 -4.73 23.93 10.14
C LYS A 84 -5.48 25.19 9.67
N LYS A 85 -6.71 25.40 10.13
CA LYS A 85 -7.38 26.70 10.09
C LYS A 85 -6.62 27.64 11.03
N LYS A 86 -5.87 28.61 10.51
CA LYS A 86 -5.41 29.77 11.28
C LYS A 86 -6.55 30.79 11.33
N ASN A 87 -7.26 30.86 12.45
CA ASN A 87 -8.09 32.02 12.82
C ASN A 87 -7.55 32.58 14.13
N LYS A 88 -7.08 33.84 14.12
CA LYS A 88 -7.02 34.79 15.24
C LYS A 88 -6.37 36.09 14.72
N ALA A 89 -6.79 37.32 14.99
CA ALA A 89 -8.03 37.94 15.43
C ALA A 89 -7.88 39.43 15.06
N MET A 90 -8.95 40.10 14.68
CA MET A 90 -8.99 41.58 14.69
C MET A 90 -8.85 42.03 16.15
N SER A 91 -7.84 42.82 16.46
CA SER A 91 -7.81 43.61 17.69
C SER A 91 -8.23 45.03 17.34
N ALA A 92 -9.43 45.39 17.77
CA ALA A 92 -9.76 46.78 18.05
C ALA A 92 -9.13 47.13 19.41
N SER A 93 -8.38 48.23 19.50
CA SER A 93 -8.43 49.13 20.64
C SER A 93 -7.68 50.42 20.33
N SER A 94 -8.36 51.52 20.69
CA SER A 94 -7.89 52.90 20.93
C SER A 94 -7.60 53.79 19.74
#